data_AF-A0A3A4JYY4-F1
#
_entry.id   AF-A0A3A4JYY4-F1
#
_cell.length_a   1.000
_cell.length_b   1.000
_cell.length_c   1.000
_cell.angle_alpha   90.00
_cell.angle_beta   90.00
_cell.angle_gamma   90.00
#
_symmetry.space_group_name_H-M   'P 1'
#
loop_
_entity.id
_entity.type
_entity.pdbx_description
1 polymer ?
#
loop_
_entity_poly.entity_id
_entity_poly.type
_entity_poly.pdbx_seq_one_letter_code
_entity_poly.pdbx_strand_id
1 'polypeptide(L)'
;MQIINAVLQNEIADMPEEERIDAINIIKMALHEISPFKNEPIDCVIWVPCDTVLANDYNPNKVAPPEMRLLETSILEDGYTQPIVTWVDDGKREVIDGFHRNRVGQECKTIRERIRGYLPVTTVNENRHDRGDRIASTIRHNRARGKHQISAMSDIVVELARRNWSDAKIGRELGMDPDEVLRLKQITGLAEMFANEDFSEAWEIDPYTEE
;
A
#
# COMPACT_ATOMS: atom_id res chain seq x y z
N MET A 1 2.34 -36.06 11.83
CA MET A 1 1.95 -34.73 12.36
C MET A 1 2.53 -34.44 13.74
N GLN A 2 2.25 -35.25 14.78
CA GLN A 2 2.76 -34.98 16.14
C GLN A 2 4.30 -34.93 16.23
N ILE A 3 5.01 -35.76 15.46
CA ILE A 3 6.49 -35.76 15.42
C ILE A 3 7.05 -34.43 14.88
N ILE A 4 6.50 -33.92 13.78
CA ILE A 4 6.95 -32.66 13.17
C ILE A 4 6.74 -31.50 14.15
N ASN A 5 5.59 -31.44 14.80
CA ASN A 5 5.30 -30.39 15.79
C ASN A 5 6.26 -30.46 16.98
N ALA A 6 6.54 -31.65 17.49
CA ALA A 6 7.46 -31.84 18.62
C ALA A 6 8.90 -31.44 18.26
N VAL A 7 9.36 -31.80 17.06
CA VAL A 7 10.69 -31.40 16.56
C VAL A 7 10.77 -29.88 16.43
N LEU A 8 9.80 -29.24 15.77
CA LEU A 8 9.80 -27.78 15.61
C LEU A 8 9.79 -27.06 16.97
N GLN A 9 8.98 -27.52 17.92
CA GLN A 9 8.94 -26.92 19.25
C GLN A 9 10.28 -27.03 19.98
N ASN A 10 10.90 -28.21 19.96
CA ASN A 10 12.16 -28.45 20.67
C ASN A 10 13.32 -27.66 20.06
N GLU A 11 13.43 -27.59 18.73
CA GLU A 11 14.52 -26.90 18.05
C GLU A 11 14.44 -25.37 18.21
N ILE A 12 13.21 -24.83 18.28
CA ILE A 12 12.97 -23.38 18.21
C ILE A 12 12.77 -22.74 19.59
N ALA A 13 12.31 -23.49 20.60
CA ALA A 13 11.90 -22.93 21.89
C ALA A 13 13.02 -22.17 22.62
N ASP A 14 14.24 -22.72 22.57
CA ASP A 14 15.41 -22.23 23.32
C ASP A 14 16.24 -21.18 22.56
N MET A 15 15.84 -20.84 21.33
CA MET A 15 16.51 -19.80 20.54
C MET A 15 16.32 -18.41 21.18
N PRO A 16 17.31 -17.51 21.06
CA PRO A 16 17.13 -16.08 21.34
C PRO A 16 15.91 -15.51 20.62
N GLU A 17 15.27 -14.49 21.19
CA GLU A 17 13.95 -14.05 20.73
C GLU A 17 13.91 -13.64 19.25
N GLU A 18 14.91 -12.90 18.77
CA GLU A 18 15.01 -12.49 17.37
C GLU A 18 15.24 -13.69 16.43
N GLU A 19 16.22 -14.54 16.76
CA GLU A 19 16.52 -15.77 16.02
C GLU A 19 15.31 -16.70 15.94
N ARG A 20 14.52 -16.76 17.03
CA ARG A 20 13.28 -17.52 17.10
C ARG A 20 12.23 -16.98 16.14
N ILE A 21 12.05 -15.66 16.07
CA ILE A 21 11.11 -15.02 15.14
C ILE A 21 11.54 -15.30 13.69
N ASP A 22 12.82 -15.18 13.39
CA ASP A 22 13.36 -15.45 12.05
C ASP A 22 13.22 -16.91 11.65
N ALA A 23 13.53 -17.85 12.55
CA ALA A 23 13.33 -19.28 12.32
C ALA A 23 11.86 -19.59 12.03
N ILE A 24 10.93 -19.02 12.81
CA ILE A 24 9.48 -19.17 12.58
C ILE A 24 9.08 -18.61 11.20
N ASN A 25 9.61 -17.45 10.80
CA ASN A 25 9.35 -16.87 9.50
C ASN A 25 9.87 -17.76 8.36
N ILE A 26 11.10 -18.29 8.47
CA ILE A 26 11.69 -19.21 7.50
C ILE A 26 10.82 -20.46 7.34
N ILE A 27 10.34 -21.03 8.44
CA ILE A 27 9.45 -22.20 8.41
C ILE A 27 8.12 -21.87 7.73
N LYS A 28 7.51 -20.73 8.04
CA LYS A 28 6.27 -20.29 7.40
C LYS A 28 6.43 -20.13 5.88
N MET A 29 7.56 -19.58 5.43
CA MET A 29 7.87 -19.45 4.01
C MET A 29 8.07 -20.83 3.36
N ALA A 30 8.81 -21.74 4.02
CA ALA A 30 8.99 -23.10 3.52
C ALA A 30 7.66 -23.88 3.42
N LEU A 31 6.76 -23.68 4.39
CA LEU A 31 5.41 -24.26 4.36
C LEU A 31 4.55 -23.65 3.25
N HIS A 32 4.67 -22.34 3.04
CA HIS A 32 3.97 -21.64 1.96
C HIS A 32 4.33 -22.21 0.58
N GLU A 33 5.62 -22.48 0.32
CA GLU A 33 6.07 -23.03 -0.97
C GLU A 33 5.42 -24.36 -1.37
N ILE A 34 5.12 -25.20 -0.38
CA ILE A 34 4.46 -26.50 -0.57
C ILE A 34 2.94 -26.43 -0.37
N SER A 35 2.41 -25.28 0.03
CA SER A 35 0.99 -25.10 0.31
C SER A 35 0.17 -25.20 -0.99
N PRO A 36 -0.99 -25.90 -0.97
CA PRO A 36 -1.93 -25.82 -2.09
C PRO A 36 -2.49 -24.40 -2.29
N PHE A 37 -2.36 -23.52 -1.30
CA PHE A 37 -2.80 -22.13 -1.33
C PHE A 37 -1.66 -21.13 -1.56
N LYS A 38 -0.49 -21.58 -2.02
CA LYS A 38 0.70 -20.73 -2.21
C LYS A 38 0.52 -19.52 -3.14
N ASN A 39 -0.51 -19.54 -3.97
CA ASN A 39 -0.84 -18.40 -4.84
C ASN A 39 -1.60 -17.29 -4.09
N GLU A 40 -2.06 -17.57 -2.87
CA GLU A 40 -2.76 -16.62 -2.01
C GLU A 40 -1.77 -16.02 -1.00
N PRO A 41 -1.41 -14.73 -1.10
CA PRO A 41 -0.40 -14.11 -0.22
C PRO A 41 -0.70 -14.31 1.27
N ILE A 42 -1.98 -14.33 1.63
CA ILE A 42 -2.44 -14.49 3.01
C ILE A 42 -2.03 -15.83 3.65
N ASP A 43 -1.71 -16.85 2.84
CA ASP A 43 -1.21 -18.15 3.30
C ASP A 43 0.15 -18.00 4.01
N CYS A 44 0.91 -16.95 3.73
CA CYS A 44 2.16 -16.63 4.40
C CYS A 44 2.12 -15.26 5.11
N VAL A 45 1.92 -15.27 6.43
CA VAL A 45 2.06 -14.07 7.29
C VAL A 45 3.28 -14.20 8.18
N ILE A 46 4.29 -13.37 7.89
CA ILE A 46 5.55 -13.28 8.64
C ILE A 46 5.59 -12.03 9.51
N TRP A 47 6.42 -12.03 10.54
CA TRP A 47 6.61 -10.86 11.41
C TRP A 47 7.97 -10.22 11.12
N VAL A 48 7.97 -8.97 10.70
CA VAL A 48 9.20 -8.27 10.26
C VAL A 48 9.46 -7.02 11.11
N PRO A 49 10.71 -6.60 11.31
CA PRO A 49 11.02 -5.38 12.05
C PRO A 49 10.27 -4.16 11.50
N CYS A 50 9.69 -3.34 12.38
CA CYS A 50 8.85 -2.20 11.99
C CYS A 50 9.53 -1.22 11.03
N ASP A 51 10.85 -1.04 11.17
CA ASP A 51 11.69 -0.15 10.37
C ASP A 51 11.91 -0.62 8.93
N THR A 52 11.70 -1.90 8.65
CA THR A 52 11.75 -2.45 7.28
C THR A 52 10.50 -2.15 6.46
N VAL A 53 9.42 -1.69 7.12
CA VAL A 53 8.10 -1.44 6.52
C VAL A 53 7.89 0.05 6.28
N LEU A 54 7.86 0.45 5.01
CA LEU A 54 7.79 1.84 4.58
C LEU A 54 6.43 2.16 3.96
N ALA A 55 5.89 3.33 4.30
CA ALA A 55 4.78 3.88 3.57
C ALA A 55 5.19 4.24 2.13
N ASN A 56 4.28 4.04 1.18
CA ASN A 56 4.47 4.54 -0.19
C ASN A 56 4.30 6.06 -0.27
N ASP A 57 4.87 6.67 -1.32
CA ASP A 57 4.88 8.11 -1.55
C ASP A 57 3.67 8.63 -2.34
N TYR A 58 2.97 7.74 -3.04
CA TYR A 58 1.87 8.08 -3.96
C TYR A 58 0.46 7.98 -3.36
N ASN A 59 0.30 7.46 -2.14
CA ASN A 59 -1.00 7.37 -1.47
C ASN A 59 -1.03 8.18 -0.15
N PRO A 60 -1.44 9.45 -0.18
CA PRO A 60 -1.57 10.27 1.02
C PRO A 60 -2.83 9.87 1.80
N ASN A 61 -2.78 8.71 2.46
CA ASN A 61 -3.86 8.22 3.31
C ASN A 61 -4.01 9.13 4.55
N LYS A 62 -4.90 10.12 4.48
CA LYS A 62 -5.32 10.91 5.64
C LYS A 62 -6.57 10.27 6.24
N VAL A 63 -6.46 9.75 7.46
CA VAL A 63 -7.62 9.29 8.24
C VAL A 63 -7.90 10.26 9.37
N ALA A 64 -9.19 10.45 9.66
CA ALA A 64 -9.63 11.35 10.71
C ALA A 64 -9.14 10.85 12.08
N PRO A 65 -8.75 11.76 13.00
CA PRO A 65 -8.25 11.38 14.32
C PRO A 65 -9.15 10.41 15.14
N PRO A 66 -10.50 10.48 15.09
CA PRO A 66 -11.36 9.53 15.80
C PRO A 66 -11.27 8.09 15.26
N GLU A 67 -11.21 7.92 13.94
CA GLU A 67 -11.09 6.61 13.29
C GLU A 67 -9.74 5.96 13.59
N MET A 68 -8.66 6.76 13.63
CA MET A 68 -7.33 6.27 14.06
C MET A 68 -7.35 5.76 15.50
N ARG A 69 -8.01 6.48 16.42
CA ARG A 69 -8.12 6.04 17.82
C ARG A 69 -8.93 4.75 17.96
N LEU A 70 -10.02 4.61 17.20
CA LEU A 70 -10.80 3.37 17.22
C LEU A 70 -9.98 2.17 16.72
N LEU A 71 -9.17 2.36 15.67
CA LEU A 71 -8.25 1.33 15.18
C LEU A 71 -7.19 0.96 16.24
N GLU A 72 -6.64 1.95 16.93
CA GLU A 72 -5.70 1.72 18.03
C GLU A 72 -6.36 0.88 19.15
N THR A 73 -7.58 1.23 19.57
CA THR A 73 -8.35 0.44 20.54
C THR A 73 -8.60 -0.97 20.04
N SER A 74 -9.04 -1.16 18.79
CA SER A 74 -9.25 -2.51 18.24
C SER A 74 -7.96 -3.33 18.22
N ILE A 75 -6.82 -2.73 17.84
CA ILE A 75 -5.54 -3.44 17.88
C ILE A 75 -5.15 -3.78 19.32
N LEU A 76 -5.41 -2.91 20.30
CA LEU A 76 -5.14 -3.19 21.71
C LEU A 76 -5.97 -4.36 22.25
N GLU A 77 -7.28 -4.37 21.99
CA GLU A 77 -8.22 -5.38 22.49
C GLU A 77 -8.12 -6.71 21.72
N ASP A 78 -8.08 -6.66 20.39
CA ASP A 78 -8.23 -7.83 19.51
C ASP A 78 -6.89 -8.31 18.91
N GLY A 79 -5.86 -7.48 18.96
CA GLY A 79 -4.60 -7.73 18.26
C GLY A 79 -4.67 -7.41 16.76
N TYR A 80 -3.63 -7.82 16.02
CA TYR A 80 -3.63 -7.71 14.56
C TYR A 80 -4.44 -8.85 13.95
N THR A 81 -5.67 -8.57 13.56
CA THR A 81 -6.57 -9.53 12.90
C THR A 81 -6.40 -9.59 11.38
N GLN A 82 -5.72 -8.59 10.80
CA GLN A 82 -5.37 -8.51 9.39
C GLN A 82 -3.92 -8.07 9.25
N PRO A 83 -3.12 -8.71 8.37
CA PRO A 83 -1.76 -8.28 8.13
C PRO A 83 -1.71 -6.95 7.37
N ILE A 84 -0.52 -6.38 7.32
CA ILE A 84 -0.16 -5.30 6.40
C ILE A 84 0.26 -5.97 5.09
N VAL A 85 -0.35 -5.55 3.98
CA VAL A 85 0.01 -6.06 2.66
C VAL A 85 1.17 -5.24 2.14
N THR A 86 2.25 -5.91 1.79
CA THR A 86 3.50 -5.28 1.37
C THR A 86 3.95 -5.75 0.00
N TRP A 87 4.78 -4.95 -0.65
CA TRP A 87 5.60 -5.34 -1.79
C TRP A 87 7.06 -5.26 -1.39
N VAL A 88 7.88 -6.22 -1.79
CA VAL A 88 9.33 -6.19 -1.54
C VAL A 88 10.04 -5.63 -2.76
N ASP A 89 10.85 -4.59 -2.55
CA ASP A 89 11.76 -4.02 -3.55
C ASP A 89 13.08 -3.68 -2.89
N ASP A 90 14.19 -4.22 -3.42
CA ASP A 90 15.55 -4.02 -2.91
C ASP A 90 15.68 -4.19 -1.37
N GLY A 91 15.03 -5.24 -0.83
CA GLY A 91 15.04 -5.55 0.61
C GLY A 91 14.15 -4.65 1.48
N LYS A 92 13.47 -3.65 0.91
CA LYS A 92 12.51 -2.79 1.61
C LYS A 92 11.08 -3.25 1.35
N ARG A 93 10.20 -3.11 2.36
CA ARG A 93 8.79 -3.49 2.27
C ARG A 93 7.92 -2.26 2.13
N GLU A 94 7.43 -2.00 0.94
CA GLU A 94 6.50 -0.91 0.67
C GLU A 94 5.06 -1.33 1.01
N VAL A 95 4.36 -0.53 1.81
CA VAL A 95 2.96 -0.80 2.19
C VAL A 95 2.05 -0.56 1.00
N ILE A 96 1.31 -1.59 0.59
CA ILE A 96 0.25 -1.52 -0.41
C ILE A 96 -1.11 -1.34 0.26
N ASP A 97 -1.33 -2.07 1.34
CA ASP A 97 -2.55 -1.98 2.13
C ASP A 97 -2.28 -2.15 3.62
N GLY A 98 -3.08 -1.51 4.46
CA GLY A 98 -2.88 -1.48 5.90
C GLY A 98 -2.02 -0.33 6.38
N PHE A 99 -1.98 0.80 5.66
CA PHE A 99 -1.23 2.00 6.05
C PHE A 99 -1.49 2.44 7.50
N HIS A 100 -2.75 2.50 7.93
CA HIS A 100 -3.07 2.90 9.30
C HIS A 100 -2.66 1.85 10.32
N ARG A 101 -2.70 0.56 9.97
CA ARG A 101 -2.21 -0.53 10.82
C ARG A 101 -0.69 -0.42 11.00
N ASN A 102 0.04 -0.20 9.92
CA ASN A 102 1.49 0.08 9.97
C ASN A 102 1.77 1.24 10.91
N ARG A 103 1.08 2.36 10.70
CA ARG A 103 1.26 3.59 11.47
C ARG A 103 1.00 3.38 12.97
N VAL A 104 -0.09 2.69 13.33
CA VAL A 104 -0.39 2.36 14.73
C VAL A 104 0.72 1.51 15.35
N GLY A 105 1.21 0.47 14.66
CA GLY A 105 2.32 -0.35 15.17
C GLY A 105 3.66 0.35 15.26
N GLN A 106 3.89 1.39 14.46
CA GLN A 106 5.11 2.20 14.51
C GLN A 106 5.06 3.30 15.58
N GLU A 107 3.93 4.00 15.72
CA GLU A 107 3.77 5.22 16.52
C GLU A 107 3.21 4.99 17.94
N CYS A 108 2.32 4.00 18.14
CA CYS A 108 1.76 3.72 19.46
C CYS A 108 2.75 2.86 20.28
N LYS A 109 3.37 3.46 21.31
CA LYS A 109 4.39 2.80 22.16
C LYS A 109 3.88 1.51 22.77
N THR A 110 2.68 1.51 23.37
CA THR A 110 2.09 0.34 24.02
C THR A 110 1.92 -0.82 23.03
N ILE A 111 1.42 -0.53 21.82
CA ILE A 111 1.26 -1.56 20.78
C ILE A 111 2.62 -2.04 20.28
N ARG A 112 3.56 -1.11 20.03
CA ARG A 112 4.91 -1.42 19.56
C ARG A 112 5.67 -2.33 20.52
N GLU A 113 5.57 -2.06 21.82
CA GLU A 113 6.16 -2.90 22.87
C GLU A 113 5.50 -4.28 22.91
N ARG A 114 4.16 -4.37 22.85
CA ARG A 114 3.44 -5.64 22.82
C ARG A 114 3.83 -6.52 21.63
N ILE A 115 3.99 -5.92 20.45
CA ILE A 115 4.41 -6.62 19.22
C ILE A 115 5.93 -6.74 19.08
N ARG A 116 6.69 -6.37 20.13
CA ARG A 116 8.16 -6.50 20.19
C ARG A 116 8.91 -5.73 19.10
N GLY A 117 8.29 -4.69 18.54
CA GLY A 117 8.84 -3.94 17.41
C GLY A 117 8.74 -4.65 16.05
N TYR A 118 7.87 -5.66 15.92
CA TYR A 118 7.61 -6.36 14.66
C TYR A 118 6.18 -6.11 14.15
N LEU A 119 6.00 -6.13 12.84
CA LEU A 119 4.71 -6.02 12.17
C LEU A 119 4.34 -7.32 11.43
N PRO A 120 3.07 -7.76 11.49
CA PRO A 120 2.62 -8.88 10.69
C PRO A 120 2.40 -8.43 9.24
N VAL A 121 3.14 -9.03 8.32
CA VAL A 121 3.09 -8.71 6.90
C VAL A 121 2.79 -9.93 6.05
N THR A 122 2.07 -9.68 4.96
CA THR A 122 1.99 -10.59 3.81
C THR A 122 2.56 -9.87 2.59
N THR A 123 3.22 -10.60 1.70
CA THR A 123 3.89 -10.02 0.53
C THR A 123 3.15 -10.42 -0.73
N VAL A 124 2.75 -9.44 -1.53
CA VAL A 124 2.12 -9.70 -2.84
C VAL A 124 3.16 -9.75 -3.95
N ASN A 125 2.90 -10.58 -4.96
CA ASN A 125 3.53 -10.56 -6.27
C ASN A 125 5.08 -10.53 -6.26
N GLU A 126 5.72 -11.52 -5.63
CA GLU A 126 7.20 -11.61 -5.60
C GLU A 126 7.85 -11.64 -7.00
N ASN A 127 7.11 -12.05 -8.04
CA ASN A 127 7.58 -12.16 -9.42
C ASN A 127 7.31 -10.91 -10.29
N ARG A 128 6.72 -9.86 -9.74
CA ARG A 128 6.51 -8.59 -10.46
C ARG A 128 7.30 -7.53 -9.70
N HIS A 129 8.06 -6.70 -10.43
CA HIS A 129 8.88 -5.65 -9.82
C HIS A 129 8.60 -4.26 -10.41
N ASP A 130 7.70 -4.15 -11.41
CA ASP A 130 7.40 -2.86 -12.02
C ASP A 130 6.57 -1.98 -11.07
N ARG A 131 6.98 -0.70 -10.94
CA ARG A 131 6.28 0.30 -10.11
C ARG A 131 4.83 0.49 -10.55
N GLY A 132 4.52 0.36 -11.85
CA GLY A 132 3.15 0.47 -12.34
C GLY A 132 2.23 -0.61 -11.76
N ASP A 133 2.73 -1.83 -11.61
CA ASP A 133 1.98 -2.92 -10.97
C ASP A 133 1.76 -2.65 -9.47
N ARG A 134 2.74 -2.05 -8.78
CA ARG A 134 2.59 -1.63 -7.36
C ARG A 134 1.48 -0.60 -7.19
N ILE A 135 1.53 0.46 -8.01
CA ILE A 135 0.53 1.54 -8.01
C ILE A 135 -0.87 0.96 -8.26
N ALA A 136 -1.02 0.15 -9.33
CA ALA A 136 -2.28 -0.50 -9.63
C ALA A 136 -2.80 -1.36 -8.47
N SER A 137 -1.93 -2.15 -7.82
CA SER A 137 -2.32 -2.97 -6.68
C SER A 137 -2.84 -2.13 -5.51
N THR A 138 -2.14 -1.07 -5.13
CA THR A 138 -2.60 -0.14 -4.07
C THR A 138 -3.96 0.45 -4.39
N ILE A 139 -4.17 0.88 -5.64
CA ILE A 139 -5.44 1.47 -6.08
C ILE A 139 -6.58 0.45 -6.05
N ARG A 140 -6.35 -0.78 -6.51
CA ARG A 140 -7.35 -1.87 -6.43
C ARG A 140 -7.79 -2.12 -4.99
N HIS A 141 -6.85 -2.19 -4.04
CA HIS A 141 -7.18 -2.39 -2.63
C HIS A 141 -8.00 -1.23 -2.04
N ASN A 142 -7.65 0.02 -2.36
CA ASN A 142 -8.37 1.17 -1.84
C ASN A 142 -9.77 1.31 -2.45
N ARG A 143 -9.89 1.23 -3.78
CA ARG A 143 -11.18 1.35 -4.49
C ARG A 143 -12.13 0.20 -4.16
N ALA A 144 -11.63 -1.03 -4.08
CA ALA A 144 -12.46 -2.18 -3.69
C ALA A 144 -13.06 -2.03 -2.28
N ARG A 145 -12.44 -1.22 -1.42
CA ARG A 145 -12.92 -0.90 -0.07
C ARG A 145 -13.72 0.40 0.01
N GLY A 146 -14.08 0.99 -1.13
CA GLY A 146 -14.86 2.23 -1.20
C GLY A 146 -14.07 3.49 -0.83
N LYS A 147 -12.74 3.41 -0.70
CA LYS A 147 -11.90 4.59 -0.46
C LYS A 147 -11.49 5.20 -1.80
N HIS A 148 -11.97 6.40 -2.08
CA HIS A 148 -11.71 7.15 -3.32
C HIS A 148 -10.57 8.18 -3.21
N GLN A 149 -9.88 8.25 -2.08
CA GLN A 149 -8.81 9.23 -1.90
C GLN A 149 -7.54 8.77 -2.62
N ILE A 150 -7.44 9.17 -3.88
CA ILE A 150 -6.17 9.28 -4.58
C ILE A 150 -6.15 10.72 -5.09
N SER A 151 -5.67 11.61 -4.22
CA SER A 151 -5.69 13.06 -4.45
C SER A 151 -4.93 13.50 -5.70
N ALA A 152 -4.09 12.63 -6.26
CA ALA A 152 -3.28 12.84 -7.46
C ALA A 152 -3.59 11.78 -8.54
N MET A 153 -4.86 11.40 -8.70
CA MET A 153 -5.24 10.35 -9.66
C MET A 153 -4.83 10.71 -11.10
N SER A 154 -4.87 12.00 -11.45
CA SER A 154 -4.38 12.51 -12.73
C SER A 154 -2.90 12.20 -12.94
N ASP A 155 -2.06 12.49 -11.94
CA ASP A 155 -0.61 12.27 -12.01
C ASP A 155 -0.27 10.78 -12.13
N ILE A 156 -1.03 9.93 -11.44
CA ILE A 156 -0.89 8.47 -11.55
C ILE A 156 -1.25 7.97 -12.95
N VAL A 157 -2.36 8.44 -13.53
CA VAL A 157 -2.76 8.07 -14.88
C VAL A 157 -1.70 8.51 -15.90
N VAL A 158 -1.12 9.70 -15.74
CA VAL A 158 0.00 10.18 -16.58
C VAL A 158 1.24 9.32 -16.40
N GLU A 159 1.62 8.99 -15.17
CA GLU A 159 2.78 8.14 -14.92
C GLU A 159 2.63 6.77 -15.58
N LEU A 160 1.47 6.12 -15.42
CA LEU A 160 1.21 4.82 -16.03
C LEU A 160 1.22 4.89 -17.55
N ALA A 161 0.68 5.97 -18.13
CA ALA A 161 0.73 6.21 -19.56
C ALA A 161 2.17 6.40 -20.08
N ARG A 162 3.01 7.15 -19.36
CA ARG A 162 4.45 7.31 -19.66
C ARG A 162 5.22 5.99 -19.57
N ARG A 163 4.72 5.03 -18.79
CA ARG A 163 5.21 3.64 -18.71
C ARG A 163 4.61 2.70 -19.78
N ASN A 164 4.03 3.25 -20.86
CA ASN A 164 3.42 2.51 -21.97
C ASN A 164 2.20 1.65 -21.61
N TRP A 165 1.48 1.97 -20.52
CA TRP A 165 0.19 1.33 -20.28
C TRP A 165 -0.87 1.90 -21.22
N SER A 166 -1.64 1.01 -21.86
CA SER A 166 -2.79 1.42 -22.68
C SER A 166 -3.93 1.92 -21.79
N ASP A 167 -4.78 2.78 -22.34
CA ASP A 167 -5.95 3.32 -21.60
C ASP A 167 -6.88 2.20 -21.13
N ALA A 168 -7.05 1.15 -21.94
CA ALA A 168 -7.79 -0.05 -21.57
C ALA A 168 -7.15 -0.82 -20.41
N LYS A 169 -5.81 -0.84 -20.31
CA LYS A 169 -5.10 -1.44 -19.17
C LYS A 169 -5.27 -0.57 -17.93
N ILE A 170 -5.10 0.75 -18.04
CA ILE A 170 -5.28 1.71 -16.94
C ILE A 170 -6.71 1.62 -16.39
N GLY A 171 -7.73 1.67 -17.26
CA GLY A 171 -9.13 1.57 -16.85
C GLY A 171 -9.45 0.29 -16.09
N ARG A 172 -9.01 -0.86 -16.63
CA ARG A 172 -9.20 -2.15 -15.98
C ARG A 172 -8.50 -2.27 -14.63
N GLU A 173 -7.23 -1.87 -14.54
CA GLU A 173 -6.44 -2.02 -13.31
C GLU A 173 -6.80 -0.99 -12.24
N LEU A 174 -7.18 0.22 -12.64
CA LEU A 174 -7.58 1.27 -11.71
C LEU A 174 -9.09 1.29 -11.44
N GLY A 175 -9.88 0.45 -12.10
CA GLY A 175 -11.34 0.43 -11.99
C GLY A 175 -12.02 1.70 -12.51
N MET A 176 -11.47 2.30 -13.56
CA MET A 176 -11.97 3.54 -14.18
C MET A 176 -12.70 3.26 -15.49
N ASP A 177 -13.70 4.08 -15.79
CA ASP A 177 -14.31 4.11 -17.12
C ASP A 177 -13.37 4.75 -18.16
N PRO A 178 -13.47 4.38 -19.45
CA PRO A 178 -12.62 4.95 -20.51
C PRO A 178 -12.64 6.49 -20.54
N ASP A 179 -13.81 7.10 -20.33
CA ASP A 179 -13.98 8.55 -20.31
C ASP A 179 -13.32 9.20 -19.07
N GLU A 180 -13.26 8.47 -17.95
CA GLU A 180 -12.53 8.91 -16.75
C GLU A 180 -11.02 8.93 -17.01
N VAL A 181 -10.48 7.88 -17.64
CA VAL A 181 -9.05 7.81 -18.02
C VAL A 181 -8.67 8.94 -18.98
N LEU A 182 -9.48 9.17 -20.02
CA LEU A 182 -9.22 10.21 -21.02
C LEU A 182 -9.23 11.62 -20.40
N ARG A 183 -10.24 11.91 -19.57
CA ARG A 183 -10.38 13.20 -18.88
C ARG A 183 -9.19 13.48 -17.96
N LEU A 184 -8.74 12.49 -17.20
CA LEU A 184 -7.59 12.64 -16.30
C LEU A 184 -6.29 12.89 -17.06
N LYS A 185 -6.08 12.26 -18.22
CA LYS A 185 -4.94 12.57 -19.11
C LYS A 185 -4.98 14.00 -19.66
N GLN A 186 -6.16 14.50 -20.00
CA GLN A 186 -6.32 15.83 -20.61
C GLN A 186 -6.07 16.97 -19.62
N ILE A 187 -6.50 16.82 -18.36
CA ILE A 187 -6.29 17.83 -17.31
C ILE A 187 -4.81 18.14 -17.12
N THR A 188 -3.96 17.12 -17.14
CA THR A 188 -2.51 17.24 -17.01
C THR A 188 -1.83 17.74 -18.29
N GLY A 189 -2.29 17.31 -19.47
CA GLY A 189 -1.82 17.86 -20.75
C GLY A 189 -2.09 19.36 -20.88
N LEU A 190 -3.27 19.83 -20.43
CA LEU A 190 -3.59 21.25 -20.34
C LEU A 190 -2.69 21.96 -19.32
N ALA A 191 -2.51 21.40 -18.12
CA ALA A 191 -1.65 22.00 -17.11
C ALA A 191 -0.17 22.14 -17.57
N GLU A 192 0.37 21.15 -18.30
CA GLU A 192 1.72 21.23 -18.88
C GLU A 192 1.81 22.26 -20.02
N MET A 193 0.74 22.44 -20.82
CA MET A 193 0.70 23.47 -21.87
C MET A 193 0.70 24.90 -21.30
N PHE A 194 0.04 25.14 -20.17
CA PHE A 194 -0.04 26.46 -19.53
C PHE A 194 1.04 26.71 -18.47
N ALA A 195 1.91 25.73 -18.19
CA ALA A 195 2.93 25.85 -17.14
C ALA A 195 3.99 26.94 -17.41
N ASN A 196 4.15 27.37 -18.67
CA ASN A 196 5.09 28.40 -19.11
C ASN A 196 4.40 29.64 -19.70
N GLU A 197 3.08 29.77 -19.56
CA GLU A 197 2.37 30.98 -20.00
C GLU A 197 2.18 31.94 -18.82
N ASP A 198 2.63 33.19 -18.99
CA ASP A 198 2.25 34.26 -18.08
C ASP A 198 0.75 34.50 -18.24
N PHE A 199 -0.02 34.29 -17.17
CA PHE A 199 -1.45 34.60 -17.15
C PHE A 199 -1.64 36.07 -17.51
N SER A 200 -2.27 36.34 -18.65
CA SER A 200 -2.66 37.72 -18.98
C SER A 200 -3.73 38.18 -17.99
N GLU A 201 -3.53 39.36 -17.40
CA GLU A 201 -4.57 40.01 -16.58
C GLU A 201 -5.86 40.14 -17.39
N ALA A 202 -6.97 39.75 -16.78
CA ALA A 202 -8.23 39.48 -17.45
C ALA A 202 -8.87 40.74 -18.08
N TRP A 203 -9.63 40.48 -19.14
CA TRP A 203 -10.64 41.32 -19.81
C TRP A 203 -10.83 42.73 -19.24
N GLU A 204 -10.20 43.71 -19.89
CA GLU A 204 -10.65 45.11 -19.79
C GLU A 204 -12.05 45.20 -20.41
N ILE A 205 -13.04 45.50 -19.58
CA ILE A 205 -14.39 45.87 -20.05
C ILE A 205 -14.23 47.24 -20.72
N ASP A 206 -14.32 47.27 -22.04
CA ASP A 206 -14.27 48.50 -22.83
C ASP A 206 -15.49 49.38 -22.49
N PRO A 207 -15.33 50.54 -21.81
CA PRO A 207 -16.44 51.37 -21.43
C PRO A 207 -16.63 52.46 -22.50
N TYR A 208 -17.31 52.13 -23.59
CA TYR A 208 -17.78 53.12 -24.55
C TYR A 208 -19.15 52.69 -25.08
N THR A 209 -20.17 53.54 -25.23
CA THR A 209 -20.31 55.01 -25.10
C THR A 209 -21.81 55.26 -25.16
N GLU A 210 -22.36 56.07 -24.25
CA GLU A 210 -23.67 56.70 -24.51
C GLU A 210 -23.45 57.89 -25.45
N GLU A 211 -24.07 57.85 -26.63
CA GLU A 211 -24.53 59.02 -27.38
C GLU A 211 -26.00 58.83 -27.78
#